data_AF-A0A914X3Z5-F1
#
_entry.id   AF-A0A914X3Z5-F1
#
_cell.length_a   1.000
_cell.length_b   1.000
_cell.length_c   1.000
_cell.angle_alpha   90.00
_cell.angle_beta   90.00
_cell.angle_gamma   90.00
#
_symmetry.space_group_name_H-M   'P 1'
#
loop_
_entity.id
_entity.type
_entity.pdbx_description
1 polymer ?
#
loop_
_entity_poly.entity_id
_entity_poly.type
_entity_poly.pdbx_seq_one_letter_code
_entity_poly.pdbx_strand_id
1 'polypeptide(L)'
;MDSLLLAMPILLLSSSQASVSTAVPLTNCKNNGTLTPNGCICKHAYTGKHCEDYACVNGLSTGESYDPESVFFDRRCLCDVGWTGELCEESVLSTQCNGQGEMINSSCACYQYYAGAHCNFVTKCVHGQLSNGR
;
A
#
# COMPACT_ATOMS: atom_id res chain seq x y z
N MET A 1 51.42 59.81 -9.33
CA MET A 1 50.89 59.82 -7.95
C MET A 1 49.38 59.76 -8.10
N ASP A 2 48.74 58.85 -7.36
CA ASP A 2 47.31 58.50 -7.40
C ASP A 2 46.80 57.69 -8.60
N SER A 3 46.50 56.40 -8.38
CA SER A 3 45.10 56.02 -8.05
C SER A 3 44.86 54.51 -8.12
N LEU A 4 44.53 53.96 -6.94
CA LEU A 4 43.53 52.92 -6.66
C LEU A 4 43.60 51.53 -7.33
N LEU A 5 43.95 50.56 -6.46
CA LEU A 5 43.28 49.27 -6.33
C LEU A 5 41.76 49.38 -6.57
N LEU A 6 41.23 48.59 -7.49
CA LEU A 6 39.91 47.95 -7.33
C LEU A 6 39.98 46.55 -7.93
N ALA A 7 40.58 45.62 -7.19
CA ALA A 7 40.23 44.21 -7.31
C ALA A 7 38.76 44.09 -6.89
N MET A 8 37.86 44.00 -7.85
CA MET A 8 36.45 43.71 -7.63
C MET A 8 36.33 42.25 -7.20
N PRO A 9 35.91 41.94 -5.96
CA PRO A 9 35.56 40.58 -5.62
C PRO A 9 34.24 40.28 -6.34
N ILE A 10 34.29 39.41 -7.35
CA ILE A 10 33.08 38.81 -7.91
C ILE A 10 32.47 37.99 -6.79
N LEU A 11 31.48 38.58 -6.12
CA LEU A 11 30.65 37.95 -5.11
C LEU A 11 30.09 36.66 -5.72
N LEU A 12 30.61 35.52 -5.26
CA LEU A 12 29.99 34.22 -5.45
C LEU A 12 28.62 34.26 -4.76
N LEU A 13 27.59 34.63 -5.52
CA LEU A 13 26.20 34.42 -5.11
C LEU A 13 25.87 32.93 -5.28
N SER A 14 26.53 32.07 -4.52
CA SER A 14 26.04 30.72 -4.25
C SER A 14 24.89 30.85 -3.25
N SER A 15 23.75 31.37 -3.70
CA SER A 15 22.50 31.27 -2.95
C SER A 15 21.92 29.87 -3.15
N SER A 16 22.65 28.85 -2.69
CA SER A 16 22.01 27.61 -2.30
C SER A 16 21.22 27.92 -1.05
N GLN A 17 20.00 28.42 -1.21
CA GLN A 17 18.96 28.20 -0.22
C GLN A 17 18.70 26.69 -0.21
N ALA A 18 19.59 25.95 0.44
CA ALA A 18 19.22 24.66 0.99
C ALA A 18 18.09 25.00 1.96
N SER A 19 16.86 24.63 1.59
CA SER A 19 15.77 24.56 2.54
C SER A 19 16.25 23.67 3.68
N VAL A 20 16.75 24.29 4.74
CA VAL A 20 16.99 23.61 6.01
C VAL A 20 15.59 23.19 6.45
N SER A 21 15.19 21.98 6.07
CA SER A 21 14.12 21.27 6.74
C SER A 21 14.59 21.13 8.17
N THR A 22 14.24 22.11 8.99
CA THR A 22 14.27 21.97 10.43
C THR A 22 13.31 20.81 10.70
N ALA A 23 13.88 19.62 10.83
CA ALA A 23 13.12 18.43 11.14
C ALA A 23 12.43 18.71 12.48
N VAL A 24 11.15 19.07 12.42
CA VAL A 24 10.32 19.24 13.62
C VAL A 24 10.42 17.90 14.36
N PRO A 25 10.96 17.90 15.60
CA PRO A 25 11.20 16.66 16.31
C PRO A 25 9.88 15.94 16.47
N LEU A 26 9.88 14.67 16.09
CA LEU A 26 8.73 13.80 16.23
C LEU A 26 8.49 13.54 17.71
N THR A 27 7.35 13.98 18.25
CA THR A 27 7.05 13.86 19.68
C THR A 27 6.04 12.79 20.01
N ASN A 28 5.32 12.26 19.01
CA ASN A 28 4.27 11.28 19.21
C ASN A 28 4.13 10.33 18.02
N CYS A 29 3.80 9.07 18.34
CA CYS A 29 3.38 8.04 17.40
C CYS A 29 1.93 7.65 17.70
N LYS A 30 1.10 7.62 16.65
CA LYS A 30 -0.25 7.07 16.65
C LYS A 30 -0.21 5.53 16.64
N ASN A 31 -1.39 4.92 16.77
CA ASN A 31 -1.61 3.48 16.58
C ASN A 31 -0.61 2.60 17.36
N ASN A 32 -0.23 3.07 18.55
CA ASN A 32 0.68 2.38 19.46
C ASN A 32 2.07 2.09 18.85
N GLY A 33 2.54 2.96 17.96
CA GLY A 33 3.90 2.96 17.43
C GLY A 33 4.94 3.33 18.48
N THR A 34 6.17 2.90 18.27
CA THR A 34 7.28 3.12 19.21
C THR A 34 8.10 4.33 18.77
N LEU A 35 8.18 5.37 19.61
CA LEU A 35 9.01 6.53 19.34
C LEU A 35 10.50 6.19 19.55
N THR A 36 11.32 6.53 18.56
CA THR A 36 12.78 6.39 18.60
C THR A 36 13.45 7.72 18.22
N PRO A 37 14.77 7.87 18.44
CA PRO A 37 15.50 9.08 18.01
C PRO A 37 15.40 9.37 16.50
N ASN A 38 15.12 8.35 15.69
CA ASN A 38 15.03 8.44 14.23
C ASN A 38 13.58 8.52 13.71
N GLY A 39 12.60 8.61 14.62
CA GLY A 39 11.18 8.68 14.29
C GLY A 39 10.36 7.49 14.83
N CYS A 40 9.17 7.29 14.30
CA CYS A 40 8.27 6.22 14.75
C CYS A 40 8.58 4.89 14.07
N ILE A 41 8.62 3.81 14.87
CA ILE A 41 8.51 2.44 14.37
C ILE A 41 7.03 2.05 14.44
N CYS A 42 6.43 1.86 13.27
CA CYS A 42 5.01 1.51 13.16
C CYS A 42 4.79 0.01 13.33
N LYS A 43 3.69 -0.33 14.01
CA LYS A 43 3.22 -1.71 14.09
C LYS A 43 2.61 -2.12 12.76
N HIS A 44 2.57 -3.43 12.51
CA HIS A 44 1.95 -3.99 11.30
C HIS A 44 0.52 -3.44 11.12
N ALA A 45 0.14 -3.28 9.85
CA ALA A 45 -1.03 -2.54 9.33
C ALA A 45 -0.92 -1.00 9.32
N TYR A 46 0.10 -0.39 9.93
CA TYR A 46 0.26 1.07 9.99
C TYR A 46 1.55 1.56 9.33
N THR A 47 1.52 2.77 8.80
CA THR A 47 2.64 3.48 8.16
C THR A 47 2.50 4.99 8.37
N GLY A 48 3.36 5.78 7.73
CA GLY A 48 3.36 7.23 7.87
C GLY A 48 4.38 7.71 8.91
N LYS A 49 4.61 9.02 8.95
CA LYS A 49 5.64 9.63 9.79
C LYS A 49 5.35 9.44 11.28
N HIS A 50 4.07 9.45 11.63
CA HIS A 50 3.52 9.28 12.96
C HIS A 50 2.74 7.97 13.12
N CYS A 51 2.84 7.01 12.19
CA CYS A 51 2.03 5.80 12.17
C CYS A 51 0.51 6.05 12.05
N GLU A 52 0.13 7.17 11.44
CA GLU A 52 -1.23 7.67 11.25
C GLU A 52 -1.94 7.03 10.05
N ASP A 53 -1.17 6.50 9.09
CA ASP A 53 -1.67 5.91 7.85
C ASP A 53 -1.77 4.39 7.95
N TYR A 54 -2.52 3.81 7.03
CA TYR A 54 -2.62 2.36 6.84
C TYR A 54 -1.67 1.90 5.73
N ALA A 55 -1.01 0.76 5.96
CA ALA A 55 -0.06 0.18 5.01
C ALA A 55 -0.77 -0.57 3.87
N CYS A 56 -1.62 0.13 3.12
CA CYS A 56 -2.35 -0.42 1.98
C CYS A 56 -1.37 -0.91 0.91
N VAL A 57 -1.54 -2.14 0.44
CA VAL A 57 -0.68 -2.79 -0.55
C VAL A 57 -1.05 -2.31 -1.97
N ASN A 58 -2.34 -2.36 -2.32
CA ASN A 58 -2.87 -1.94 -3.62
C ASN A 58 -4.05 -0.98 -3.45
N GLY A 59 -3.77 0.23 -2.96
CA GLY A 59 -4.79 1.25 -2.77
C GLY A 59 -4.30 2.44 -1.96
N LEU A 60 -5.26 3.28 -1.55
CA LEU A 60 -5.00 4.52 -0.83
C LEU A 60 -5.39 4.40 0.64
N SER A 61 -4.51 4.84 1.54
CA SER A 61 -4.81 5.01 2.97
C SER A 61 -5.84 6.10 3.16
N THR A 62 -6.86 5.85 3.98
CA THR A 62 -7.76 6.91 4.48
C THR A 62 -7.22 7.62 5.73
N GLY A 63 -6.24 7.01 6.41
CA GLY A 63 -5.50 7.59 7.52
C GLY A 63 -6.41 8.23 8.58
N GLU A 64 -6.14 9.49 8.91
CA GLU A 64 -6.92 10.26 9.90
C GLU A 64 -8.37 10.54 9.47
N SER A 65 -8.71 10.37 8.18
CA SER A 65 -10.09 10.55 7.69
C SER A 65 -10.94 9.29 7.86
N TYR A 66 -10.36 8.17 8.32
CA TYR A 66 -11.10 6.94 8.56
C TYR A 66 -12.18 7.16 9.62
N ASP A 67 -13.41 6.92 9.21
CA ASP A 67 -14.59 7.01 10.07
C ASP A 67 -15.57 5.90 9.65
N PRO A 68 -15.84 4.90 10.52
CA PRO A 68 -16.73 3.80 10.18
C PRO A 68 -18.18 4.23 9.91
N GLU A 69 -18.59 5.45 10.29
CA GLU A 69 -19.91 6.00 10.00
C GLU A 69 -19.95 6.88 8.73
N SER A 70 -18.78 7.17 8.14
CA SER A 70 -18.66 7.99 6.93
C SER A 70 -19.06 7.23 5.67
N VAL A 71 -19.79 7.87 4.76
CA VAL A 71 -20.16 7.26 3.46
C VAL A 71 -18.95 7.07 2.53
N PHE A 72 -17.88 7.85 2.72
CA PHE A 72 -16.73 7.88 1.81
C PHE A 72 -15.45 7.27 2.41
N PHE A 73 -15.31 7.32 3.74
CA PHE A 73 -14.10 6.89 4.46
C PHE A 73 -14.42 5.80 5.50
N ASP A 74 -15.43 4.97 5.23
CA ASP A 74 -15.83 3.78 6.02
C ASP A 74 -14.80 2.65 6.02
N ARG A 75 -13.74 2.77 5.21
CA ARG A 75 -12.68 1.77 5.07
C ARG A 75 -11.31 2.38 5.34
N ARG A 76 -10.42 1.59 5.93
CA ARG A 76 -9.01 1.96 6.18
C ARG A 76 -8.21 2.15 4.90
N CYS A 77 -8.52 1.33 3.91
CA CYS A 77 -7.93 1.43 2.57
C CYS A 77 -9.04 1.52 1.52
N LEU A 78 -8.88 2.45 0.59
CA LEU A 78 -9.64 2.51 -0.66
C LEU A 78 -8.87 1.70 -1.71
N CYS A 79 -9.32 0.47 -1.98
CA CYS A 79 -8.59 -0.45 -2.84
C CYS A 79 -8.70 -0.09 -4.32
N ASP A 80 -7.61 -0.33 -5.04
CA ASP A 80 -7.58 -0.28 -6.49
C ASP A 80 -8.52 -1.34 -7.08
N VAL A 81 -8.94 -1.13 -8.34
CA VAL A 81 -9.81 -2.07 -9.05
C VAL A 81 -9.16 -3.44 -9.11
N GLY A 82 -9.90 -4.47 -8.68
CA GLY A 82 -9.42 -5.86 -8.68
C GLY A 82 -8.68 -6.28 -7.41
N TRP A 83 -8.64 -5.42 -6.38
CA TRP A 83 -8.11 -5.74 -5.05
C TRP A 83 -9.17 -5.56 -3.95
N THR A 84 -9.02 -6.32 -2.89
CA THR A 84 -9.88 -6.35 -1.70
C THR A 84 -9.05 -6.75 -0.48
N GLY A 85 -9.70 -6.86 0.67
CA GLY A 85 -9.03 -7.09 1.96
C GLY A 85 -8.90 -5.79 2.75
N GLU A 86 -8.46 -5.93 3.99
CA GLU A 86 -8.33 -4.82 4.94
C GLU A 86 -7.26 -3.81 4.51
N LEU A 87 -6.19 -4.32 3.88
CA LEU A 87 -5.05 -3.57 3.38
C LEU A 87 -4.91 -3.70 1.84
N CYS A 88 -5.96 -4.12 1.14
CA CYS A 88 -5.94 -4.35 -0.31
C CYS A 88 -4.89 -5.39 -0.77
N GLU A 89 -4.66 -6.39 0.07
CA GLU A 89 -3.67 -7.46 -0.11
C GLU A 89 -4.24 -8.65 -0.90
N GLU A 90 -5.56 -8.77 -1.01
CA GLU A 90 -6.22 -9.87 -1.67
C GLU A 90 -6.61 -9.46 -3.09
N SER A 91 -6.15 -10.20 -4.10
CA SER A 91 -6.66 -9.96 -5.45
C SER A 91 -8.07 -10.53 -5.55
N VAL A 92 -9.00 -9.76 -6.10
CA VAL A 92 -10.35 -10.24 -6.41
C VAL A 92 -10.26 -11.39 -7.43
N LEU A 93 -9.20 -11.46 -8.24
CA LEU A 93 -8.91 -12.60 -9.11
C LEU A 93 -8.62 -13.90 -8.35
N SER A 94 -7.99 -13.83 -7.17
CA SER A 94 -7.77 -15.02 -6.33
C SER A 94 -9.06 -15.54 -5.68
N THR A 95 -10.09 -14.69 -5.57
CA THR A 95 -11.43 -15.09 -5.11
C THR A 95 -12.38 -15.39 -6.28
N GLN A 96 -12.14 -14.81 -7.45
CA GLN A 96 -12.82 -15.18 -8.70
C GLN A 96 -12.34 -16.54 -9.17
N CYS A 97 -13.25 -17.30 -9.78
CA CYS A 97 -13.01 -18.70 -10.14
C CYS A 97 -12.60 -19.57 -8.93
N ASN A 98 -13.00 -19.19 -7.71
CA ASN A 98 -12.73 -19.91 -6.46
C ASN A 98 -11.22 -20.12 -6.18
N GLY A 99 -10.35 -19.29 -6.78
CA GLY A 99 -8.90 -19.48 -6.77
C GLY A 99 -8.41 -20.72 -7.53
N GLN A 100 -9.31 -21.38 -8.26
CA GLN A 100 -9.07 -22.61 -9.01
C GLN A 100 -9.19 -22.40 -10.53
N GLY A 101 -8.94 -21.17 -10.97
CA GLY A 101 -8.94 -20.82 -12.39
C GLY A 101 -8.53 -19.38 -12.62
N GLU A 102 -8.38 -19.04 -13.89
CA GLU A 102 -8.07 -17.69 -14.36
C GLU A 102 -9.32 -17.04 -14.95
N MET A 103 -9.56 -15.77 -14.65
CA MET A 103 -10.60 -15.01 -15.33
C MET A 103 -10.10 -14.57 -16.71
N ILE A 104 -10.80 -14.97 -17.76
CA ILE A 104 -10.53 -14.58 -19.15
C ILE A 104 -11.83 -14.07 -19.78
N ASN A 105 -11.84 -12.82 -20.25
CA ASN A 105 -12.99 -12.20 -20.92
C ASN A 105 -14.32 -12.39 -20.17
N SER A 106 -14.33 -12.21 -18.84
CA SER A 106 -15.50 -12.37 -17.96
C SER A 106 -15.97 -13.82 -17.75
N SER A 107 -15.17 -14.82 -18.08
CA SER A 107 -15.45 -16.25 -17.81
C SER A 107 -14.27 -16.91 -17.13
N CYS A 108 -14.53 -17.96 -16.34
CA CYS A 108 -13.48 -18.70 -15.64
C CYS A 108 -12.90 -19.82 -16.52
N ALA A 109 -11.59 -19.77 -16.75
CA ALA A 109 -10.80 -20.87 -17.27
C ALA A 109 -10.22 -21.67 -16.09
N CYS A 110 -10.84 -22.80 -15.77
CA CYS A 110 -10.49 -23.59 -14.60
C CYS A 110 -9.15 -24.32 -14.74
N TYR A 111 -8.39 -24.37 -13.65
CA TYR A 111 -7.22 -25.21 -13.51
C TYR A 111 -7.60 -26.70 -13.56
N GLN A 112 -6.60 -27.56 -13.76
CA GLN A 112 -6.82 -28.99 -13.95
C GLN A 112 -7.63 -29.59 -12.79
N TYR A 113 -8.60 -30.43 -13.12
CA TYR A 113 -9.52 -31.10 -12.19
C TYR A 113 -10.60 -30.22 -11.55
N TYR A 114 -10.75 -28.97 -11.99
CA TYR A 114 -11.86 -28.10 -11.60
C TYR A 114 -12.77 -27.77 -12.78
N ALA A 115 -14.03 -27.49 -12.49
CA ALA A 115 -15.06 -27.14 -13.47
C ALA A 115 -16.17 -26.28 -12.85
N GLY A 116 -17.06 -25.77 -13.70
CA GLY A 116 -18.15 -24.86 -13.33
C GLY A 116 -17.85 -23.42 -13.68
N ALA A 117 -18.89 -22.58 -13.74
CA ALA A 117 -18.76 -21.16 -14.07
C ALA A 117 -17.82 -20.39 -13.12
N HIS A 118 -17.59 -20.95 -11.93
CA HIS A 118 -16.69 -20.40 -10.90
C HIS A 118 -15.64 -21.43 -10.43
N CYS A 119 -15.36 -22.48 -11.20
CA CYS A 119 -14.37 -23.53 -10.87
C CYS A 119 -14.55 -24.18 -9.49
N ASN A 120 -15.80 -24.34 -9.07
CA ASN A 120 -16.18 -24.83 -7.76
C ASN A 120 -16.51 -26.33 -7.73
N PHE A 121 -16.42 -27.02 -8.87
CA PHE A 121 -16.65 -28.47 -8.96
C PHE A 121 -15.34 -29.19 -9.23
N VAL A 122 -15.05 -30.22 -8.44
CA VAL A 122 -13.93 -31.13 -8.71
C VAL A 122 -14.37 -32.18 -9.71
N THR A 123 -13.52 -32.50 -10.70
CA THR A 123 -13.81 -33.48 -11.75
C THR A 123 -12.96 -34.74 -11.67
N LYS A 124 -11.91 -34.75 -10.84
CA LYS A 124 -11.05 -35.93 -10.64
C LYS A 124 -11.65 -36.89 -9.62
N CYS A 125 -11.82 -38.15 -10.03
CA CYS A 125 -12.23 -39.25 -9.17
C CYS A 125 -11.04 -40.18 -8.87
N VAL A 126 -10.80 -40.45 -7.58
CA VAL A 126 -9.81 -41.43 -7.10
C VAL A 126 -10.55 -42.43 -6.21
N HIS A 127 -10.53 -43.72 -6.56
CA HIS A 127 -11.27 -44.77 -5.84
C HIS A 127 -12.76 -44.44 -5.60
N GLY A 128 -13.41 -43.82 -6.57
CA GLY A 128 -14.83 -43.42 -6.47
C GLY A 128 -15.10 -42.19 -5.59
N GLN A 129 -14.07 -41.48 -5.14
CA GLN A 129 -14.18 -40.24 -4.39
C GLN A 129 -13.65 -39.05 -5.20
N LEU A 130 -14.37 -37.93 -5.18
CA LEU A 130 -13.90 -36.68 -5.78
C LEU A 130 -12.68 -36.17 -4.99
N SER A 131 -11.60 -35.83 -5.69
CA SER A 131 -10.34 -35.40 -5.08
C SER A 131 -9.74 -34.22 -5.84
N ASN A 132 -9.35 -33.19 -5.12
CA ASN A 132 -8.81 -31.93 -5.65
C ASN A 132 -7.34 -32.01 -6.11
N GLY A 133 -6.76 -33.21 -6.20
CA GLY A 133 -5.42 -33.44 -6.76
C GLY A 133 -4.32 -32.65 -6.07
N ARG A 134 -3.88 -33.12 -4.90
CA ARG A 134 -2.60 -32.74 -4.31
C ARG A 134 -1.51 -33.70 -4.73
#